data_AF-A0AAE7E3N8-F1
#
_entry.id   AF-A0AAE7E3N8-F1
#
_cell.length_a   1.000
_cell.length_b   1.000
_cell.length_c   1.000
_cell.angle_alpha   90.00
_cell.angle_beta   90.00
_cell.angle_gamma   90.00
#
_symmetry.space_group_name_H-M   'P 1'
#
loop_
_entity.id
_entity.type
_entity.pdbx_description
1 polymer ?
#
loop_
_entity_poly.entity_id
_entity_poly.type
_entity_poly.pdbx_seq_one_letter_code
_entity_poly.pdbx_strand_id
1 'polypeptide(L)'
;MEIIEKGFVVKYEVFQVGFIKPGGAGEFSGRPYTASLKFRASNLFSDENEEFGQVDKEELVEFRIPCDSNAQVAELNKLFRNLKDNGVVINLDGNLPNKNDNSEFLKVTVLNTPEQLMQKYHDLMKTENINKEKEIKTPVK
;
A
#
# COMPACT_ATOMS: atom_id res chain seq x y z
N MET A 1 15.24 10.57 4.59
CA MET A 1 14.55 11.11 5.79
C MET A 1 14.92 10.18 6.91
N GLU A 2 15.56 10.71 7.95
CA GLU A 2 16.00 9.92 9.10
C GLU A 2 15.21 10.39 10.33
N ILE A 3 14.68 9.43 11.10
CA ILE A 3 13.92 9.74 12.31
C ILE A 3 14.92 10.00 13.43
N ILE A 4 15.01 11.26 13.86
CA ILE A 4 15.92 11.68 14.95
C ILE A 4 15.31 11.49 16.34
N GLU A 5 13.97 11.49 16.45
CA GLU A 5 13.22 11.27 17.67
C GLU A 5 11.82 10.74 17.33
N LYS A 6 11.31 9.78 18.10
CA LYS A 6 10.05 9.08 17.80
C LYS A 6 9.02 9.30 18.91
N GLY A 7 8.20 10.34 18.75
CA GLY A 7 7.08 10.62 19.68
C GLY A 7 5.81 9.81 19.42
N PHE A 8 5.59 9.31 18.19
CA PHE A 8 4.46 8.45 17.83
C PHE A 8 4.77 7.64 16.56
N VAL A 9 3.87 6.71 16.22
CA VAL A 9 3.87 5.97 14.94
C VAL A 9 2.46 5.95 14.37
N VAL A 10 2.34 6.12 13.06
CA VAL A 10 1.06 5.95 12.34
C VAL A 10 1.09 4.60 11.64
N LYS A 11 0.09 3.77 11.94
CA LYS A 11 -0.10 2.46 11.33
C LYS A 11 -1.33 2.49 10.45
N TYR A 12 -1.22 1.89 9.28
CA TYR A 12 -2.27 1.77 8.29
C TYR A 12 -2.57 0.31 8.03
N GLU A 13 -3.85 -0.02 8.00
CA GLU A 13 -4.35 -1.30 7.53
C GLU A 13 -5.10 -1.05 6.23
N VAL A 14 -4.56 -1.56 5.11
CA VAL A 14 -5.15 -1.37 3.79
C VAL A 14 -5.90 -2.64 3.41
N PHE A 15 -7.23 -2.57 3.44
CA PHE A 15 -8.12 -3.68 3.12
C PHE A 15 -8.23 -3.93 1.61
N GLN A 16 -8.21 -2.86 0.81
CA GLN A 16 -8.37 -2.94 -0.64
C GLN A 16 -7.40 -1.99 -1.35
N VAL A 17 -6.75 -2.51 -2.39
CA VAL A 17 -5.86 -1.74 -3.25
C VAL A 17 -6.55 -1.54 -4.60
N GLY A 18 -6.92 -0.29 -4.91
CA GLY A 18 -7.61 0.04 -6.16
C GLY A 18 -6.67 0.13 -7.35
N PHE A 19 -5.49 0.73 -7.16
CA PHE A 19 -4.55 1.02 -8.25
C PHE A 19 -3.10 0.86 -7.79
N ILE A 20 -2.24 0.34 -8.66
CA ILE A 20 -0.80 0.17 -8.40
C ILE A 20 0.00 0.78 -9.57
N LYS A 21 0.90 1.71 -9.26
CA LYS A 21 1.78 2.41 -10.20
C LYS A 21 3.24 2.28 -9.79
N PRO A 22 4.02 1.42 -10.48
CA PRO A 22 5.47 1.43 -10.34
C PRO A 22 6.05 2.70 -10.97
N GLY A 23 7.03 3.32 -10.31
CA GLY A 23 7.82 4.44 -10.83
C GLY A 23 9.31 4.12 -10.75
N GLY A 24 10.00 4.17 -11.88
CA GLY A 24 11.46 4.05 -11.90
C GLY A 24 12.15 5.27 -11.31
N ALA A 25 13.45 5.19 -11.07
CA ALA A 25 14.28 6.37 -10.83
C ALA A 25 14.52 7.12 -12.15
N GLY A 26 14.66 8.44 -12.08
CA GLY A 26 14.96 9.26 -13.25
C GLY A 26 15.16 10.73 -12.89
N GLU A 27 15.11 11.59 -13.90
CA GLU A 27 15.24 13.03 -13.75
C GLU A 27 14.04 13.73 -14.42
N PHE A 28 13.46 14.71 -13.73
CA PHE A 28 12.41 15.55 -14.29
C PHE A 28 12.74 17.01 -14.01
N SER A 29 12.90 17.81 -15.07
CA SER A 29 13.23 19.24 -14.97
C SER A 29 14.45 19.55 -14.10
N GLY A 30 15.56 18.80 -14.26
CA GLY A 30 16.78 19.03 -13.47
C GLY A 30 16.76 18.45 -12.07
N ARG A 31 15.66 17.79 -11.66
CA ARG A 31 15.50 17.22 -10.32
C ARG A 31 15.48 15.70 -10.38
N PRO A 32 16.41 15.01 -9.70
CA PRO A 32 16.37 13.57 -9.60
C PRO A 32 15.15 13.15 -8.77
N TYR A 33 14.46 12.10 -9.21
CA TYR A 33 13.42 11.44 -8.44
C TYR A 33 13.80 9.98 -8.21
N THR A 34 13.54 9.50 -7.00
CA THR A 34 13.86 8.13 -6.60
C THR A 34 12.80 7.15 -7.09
N ALA A 35 13.24 5.92 -7.34
CA ALA A 35 12.36 4.80 -7.63
C ALA A 35 11.33 4.64 -6.49
N SER A 36 10.09 4.30 -6.82
CA SER A 36 9.07 4.04 -5.81
C SER A 36 7.93 3.20 -6.36
N LEU A 37 7.32 2.41 -5.48
CA LEU A 37 6.01 1.81 -5.74
C LEU A 37 4.94 2.71 -5.14
N LYS A 38 3.93 3.06 -5.94
CA LYS A 38 2.75 3.77 -5.46
C LYS A 38 1.53 2.90 -5.59
N PHE A 39 0.61 3.00 -4.64
CA PHE A 39 -0.70 2.40 -4.78
C PHE A 39 -1.77 3.24 -4.07
N ARG A 40 -3.04 3.02 -4.44
CA ARG A 40 -4.16 3.79 -3.90
C ARG A 40 -5.17 2.90 -3.21
N ALA A 41 -5.74 3.43 -2.14
CA ALA A 41 -6.92 2.91 -1.47
C ALA A 41 -7.94 4.03 -1.31
N SER A 42 -9.22 3.68 -1.22
CA SER A 42 -10.28 4.63 -0.89
C SER A 42 -11.17 4.12 0.21
N ASN A 43 -11.70 5.08 0.96
CA ASN A 43 -12.89 4.89 1.75
C ASN A 43 -14.07 5.51 0.99
N LEU A 44 -15.20 4.80 1.00
CA LEU A 44 -16.46 5.30 0.48
C LEU A 44 -17.38 5.60 1.66
N PHE A 45 -17.93 6.80 1.68
CA PHE A 45 -18.89 7.27 2.66
C PHE A 45 -20.19 7.59 1.93
N SER A 46 -21.32 7.40 2.58
CA SER A 46 -22.63 7.82 2.07
C SER A 46 -23.26 8.73 3.11
N ASP A 47 -23.54 9.97 2.70
CA ASP A 47 -24.13 11.00 3.56
C ASP A 47 -25.53 11.36 3.05
N GLU A 48 -26.45 11.68 3.96
CA GLU A 48 -27.74 12.28 3.59
C GLU A 48 -27.57 13.77 3.29
N ASN A 49 -28.04 14.18 2.11
CA ASN A 49 -28.11 15.55 1.64
C ASN A 49 -29.57 15.95 1.45
N GLU A 50 -29.97 17.08 2.03
CA GLU A 50 -31.37 17.54 2.01
C GLU A 50 -31.90 17.85 0.60
N GLU A 51 -31.02 18.19 -0.36
CA GLU A 51 -31.36 18.55 -1.73
C GLU A 51 -31.33 17.34 -2.69
N PHE A 52 -30.34 16.45 -2.53
CA PHE A 52 -30.07 15.36 -3.48
C PHE A 52 -30.36 13.95 -2.92
N GLY A 53 -30.76 13.82 -1.66
CA GLY A 53 -30.92 12.53 -1.00
C GLY A 53 -29.56 11.94 -0.59
N GLN A 54 -29.33 10.64 -0.84
CA GLN A 54 -28.05 10.02 -0.50
C GLN A 54 -26.96 10.42 -1.51
N VAL A 55 -25.82 10.89 -0.99
CA VAL A 55 -24.66 11.29 -1.79
C VAL A 55 -23.44 10.50 -1.34
N ASP A 56 -22.81 9.82 -2.29
CA ASP A 56 -21.58 9.10 -2.05
C ASP A 56 -20.37 10.04 -2.14
N LYS A 57 -19.46 9.91 -1.17
CA LYS A 57 -18.18 10.62 -1.10
C LYS A 57 -17.04 9.61 -1.07
N GLU A 58 -16.02 9.87 -1.87
CA GLU A 58 -14.80 9.06 -1.90
C GLU A 58 -13.64 9.82 -1.27
N GLU A 59 -12.95 9.19 -0.33
CA GLU A 59 -11.68 9.67 0.21
C GLU A 59 -10.54 8.80 -0.29
N LEU A 60 -9.66 9.37 -1.13
CA LEU A 60 -8.54 8.66 -1.74
C LEU A 60 -7.22 8.90 -1.00
N VAL A 61 -6.48 7.83 -0.76
CA VAL A 61 -5.13 7.85 -0.20
C VAL A 61 -4.14 7.16 -1.15
N GLU A 62 -3.07 7.86 -1.55
CA GLU A 62 -1.93 7.32 -2.28
C GLU A 62 -0.79 7.02 -1.31
N PHE A 63 -0.44 5.74 -1.21
CA PHE A 63 0.73 5.28 -0.48
C PHE A 63 1.93 5.23 -1.42
N ARG A 64 3.06 5.80 -0.99
CA ARG A 64 4.33 5.76 -1.70
C ARG A 64 5.34 4.97 -0.86
N ILE A 65 5.87 3.91 -1.42
CA ILE A 65 6.99 3.13 -0.88
C ILE A 65 8.26 3.55 -1.64
N PRO A 66 9.18 4.29 -1.00
CA PRO A 66 10.48 4.60 -1.60
C PRO A 66 11.28 3.31 -1.84
N CYS A 67 11.98 3.26 -2.97
CA CYS A 67 12.88 2.16 -3.31
C CYS A 67 14.24 2.70 -3.73
N ASP A 68 15.29 1.94 -3.47
CA ASP A 68 16.66 2.25 -3.83
C ASP A 68 16.97 1.83 -5.27
N SER A 69 16.18 0.92 -5.85
CA SER A 69 16.40 0.41 -7.20
C SER A 69 15.10 0.11 -7.97
N ASN A 70 15.20 0.11 -9.29
CA ASN A 70 14.11 -0.33 -10.17
C ASN A 70 13.79 -1.83 -9.98
N ALA A 71 14.77 -2.63 -9.56
CA ALA A 71 14.58 -4.06 -9.26
C ALA A 71 13.64 -4.26 -8.07
N GLN A 72 13.87 -3.54 -6.96
CA GLN A 72 12.97 -3.54 -5.80
C GLN A 72 11.56 -3.10 -6.18
N VAL A 73 11.40 -2.08 -7.04
CA VAL A 73 10.08 -1.65 -7.54
C VAL A 73 9.38 -2.79 -8.29
N ALA A 74 10.11 -3.51 -9.15
CA ALA A 74 9.55 -4.63 -9.90
C ALA A 74 9.10 -5.78 -8.99
N GLU A 75 9.91 -6.12 -7.97
CA GLU A 75 9.59 -7.15 -6.98
C GLU A 75 8.39 -6.77 -6.12
N LEU A 76 8.40 -5.56 -5.55
CA LEU A 76 7.26 -5.04 -4.77
C LEU A 76 5.99 -4.94 -5.62
N ASN A 77 6.08 -4.54 -6.89
CA ASN A 77 4.90 -4.49 -7.78
C ASN A 77 4.28 -5.88 -7.97
N LYS A 78 5.09 -6.93 -8.15
CA LYS A 78 4.60 -8.31 -8.23
C LYS A 78 3.96 -8.74 -6.91
N LEU A 79 4.63 -8.46 -5.79
CA LEU A 79 4.13 -8.78 -4.47
C LEU A 79 2.78 -8.11 -4.19
N PHE A 80 2.68 -6.80 -4.35
CA PHE A 80 1.46 -6.04 -4.04
C PHE A 80 0.29 -6.39 -4.96
N ARG A 81 0.56 -6.76 -6.22
CA ARG A 81 -0.47 -7.32 -7.10
C ARG A 81 -0.99 -8.65 -6.57
N ASN A 82 -0.08 -9.54 -6.19
CA ASN A 82 -0.44 -10.83 -5.60
C ASN A 82 -1.25 -10.64 -4.30
N LEU A 83 -0.84 -9.73 -3.40
CA LEU A 83 -1.58 -9.40 -2.18
C LEU A 83 -2.99 -8.87 -2.49
N LYS A 84 -3.10 -7.94 -3.44
CA LYS A 84 -4.38 -7.40 -3.90
C LYS A 84 -5.29 -8.50 -4.45
N ASP A 85 -4.76 -9.37 -5.30
CA ASP A 85 -5.55 -10.39 -5.98
C ASP A 85 -6.00 -11.51 -5.02
N ASN A 86 -5.32 -11.67 -3.87
CA ASN A 86 -5.72 -12.59 -2.80
C ASN A 86 -6.47 -11.90 -1.63
N GLY A 87 -6.77 -10.60 -1.73
CA GLY A 87 -7.51 -9.87 -0.69
C GLY A 87 -6.76 -9.78 0.66
N VAL A 88 -5.42 -9.83 0.64
CA VAL A 88 -4.62 -9.77 1.87
C VAL A 88 -4.59 -8.34 2.41
N VAL A 89 -4.89 -8.18 3.70
CA VAL A 89 -4.79 -6.88 4.39
C VAL A 89 -3.32 -6.45 4.50
N ILE A 90 -3.00 -5.28 3.96
CA ILE A 90 -1.64 -4.75 3.92
C ILE A 90 -1.43 -3.81 5.11
N ASN A 91 -0.59 -4.23 6.04
CA ASN A 91 -0.20 -3.50 7.24
C ASN A 91 1.08 -2.70 7.02
N LEU A 92 1.01 -1.38 7.16
CA LEU A 92 2.09 -0.43 6.88
C LEU A 92 2.31 0.57 8.02
N ASP A 93 3.57 0.94 8.24
CA ASP A 93 3.94 2.12 9.01
C ASP A 93 4.14 3.28 8.04
N GLY A 94 3.52 4.43 8.31
CA GLY A 94 3.61 5.61 7.45
C GLY A 94 3.82 6.91 8.22
N ASN A 95 4.09 7.99 7.50
CA ASN A 95 3.94 9.33 8.03
C ASN A 95 2.45 9.69 8.16
N LEU A 96 2.14 10.84 8.76
CA LEU A 96 0.79 11.41 8.70
C LEU A 96 0.39 11.68 7.25
N PRO A 97 -0.90 11.47 6.90
CA PRO A 97 -1.38 11.75 5.56
C PRO A 97 -1.30 13.25 5.31
N ASN A 98 -0.78 13.66 4.15
CA ASN A 98 -0.79 15.06 3.74
C ASN A 98 -1.57 15.27 2.44
N LYS A 99 -2.25 16.40 2.33
CA LYS A 99 -2.85 16.84 1.06
C LYS A 99 -2.00 17.99 0.54
N ASN A 100 -1.54 17.88 -0.70
CA ASN A 100 -1.02 19.06 -1.40
C ASN A 100 -2.20 19.75 -2.08
N ASP A 101 -2.18 21.08 -2.18
CA ASP A 101 -3.30 21.88 -2.71
C ASP A 101 -3.82 21.42 -4.08
N ASN A 102 -2.96 20.86 -4.93
CA ASN A 102 -3.30 20.36 -6.27
C ASN A 102 -3.48 18.83 -6.35
N SER A 103 -3.66 18.14 -5.22
CA SER A 103 -3.81 16.69 -5.16
C SER A 103 -5.23 16.30 -4.76
N GLU A 104 -5.89 15.51 -5.59
CA GLU A 104 -7.21 14.94 -5.28
C GLU A 104 -7.14 13.92 -4.14
N PHE A 105 -5.95 13.37 -3.88
CA PHE A 105 -5.71 12.34 -2.88
C PHE A 105 -4.76 12.80 -1.78
N LEU A 106 -4.97 12.25 -0.59
CA LEU A 106 -4.01 12.28 0.51
C LEU A 106 -2.79 11.43 0.15
N LYS A 107 -1.60 11.82 0.60
CA LYS A 107 -0.37 11.09 0.35
C LYS A 107 0.23 10.62 1.65
N VAL A 108 0.63 9.35 1.66
CA VAL A 108 1.35 8.71 2.75
C VAL A 108 2.68 8.20 2.20
N THR A 109 3.79 8.59 2.82
CA THR A 109 5.07 7.94 2.62
C THR A 109 5.19 6.79 3.61
N VAL A 110 5.31 5.59 3.06
CA VAL A 110 5.54 4.37 3.84
C VAL A 110 6.96 4.40 4.39
N LEU A 111 7.08 4.10 5.68
CA LEU A 111 8.32 4.08 6.43
C LEU A 111 8.94 2.69 6.52
N ASN A 112 8.18 1.63 6.26
CA ASN A 112 8.74 0.30 6.09
C ASN A 112 9.66 0.27 4.85
N THR A 113 10.83 -0.35 4.98
CA THR A 113 11.72 -0.53 3.83
C THR A 113 11.15 -1.59 2.88
N PRO A 114 11.52 -1.56 1.58
CA PRO A 114 11.16 -2.62 0.64
C PRO A 114 11.45 -4.03 1.16
N GLU A 115 12.62 -4.24 1.77
CA GLU A 115 13.07 -5.53 2.31
C GLU A 115 12.16 -6.01 3.44
N GLN A 116 11.80 -5.11 4.36
CA GLN A 116 10.89 -5.43 5.47
C GLN A 116 9.53 -5.89 4.96
N LEU A 117 9.00 -5.22 3.92
CA LEU A 117 7.73 -5.59 3.31
C LEU A 117 7.83 -6.93 2.58
N MET A 118 8.89 -7.11 1.77
CA MET A 118 9.11 -8.36 1.04
C MET A 118 9.24 -9.55 1.99
N GLN A 119 10.04 -9.43 3.05
CA GLN A 119 10.20 -10.48 4.05
C GLN A 119 8.88 -10.80 4.75
N LYS A 120 8.19 -9.79 5.28
CA LYS A 120 6.91 -9.93 5.99
C LYS A 120 5.89 -10.71 5.18
N TYR A 121 5.70 -10.36 3.90
CA TYR A 121 4.65 -10.99 3.09
C TYR A 121 5.10 -12.28 2.39
N HIS A 122 6.39 -12.49 2.15
CA HIS A 122 6.87 -13.81 1.71
C HIS A 122 6.63 -14.88 2.78
N ASP A 123 6.85 -14.55 4.05
CA ASP A 123 6.62 -15.49 5.16
C ASP A 123 5.13 -15.81 5.35
N LEU A 124 4.26 -14.80 5.21
CA LEU A 124 2.81 -14.98 5.24
C LEU A 124 2.32 -15.89 4.10
N MET A 125 2.77 -15.63 2.86
CA MET A 125 2.36 -16.43 1.68
C MET A 125 2.90 -17.86 1.72
N LYS A 126 4.08 -18.10 2.31
CA LYS A 126 4.57 -19.48 2.56
C LYS A 126 3.69 -20.20 3.58
N THR A 127 3.28 -19.51 4.64
CA THR A 127 2.47 -20.09 5.72
C THR A 127 1.07 -20.45 5.22
N GLU A 128 0.43 -19.61 4.40
CA GLU A 128 -0.87 -19.92 3.79
C GLU A 128 -0.82 -21.11 2.83
N ASN A 129 0.22 -21.21 2.01
CA ASN A 129 0.38 -22.34 1.10
C ASN A 129 0.58 -23.68 1.85
N ILE A 130 1.34 -23.66 2.95
CA ILE A 130 1.51 -24.84 3.82
C ILE A 130 0.16 -25.26 4.44
N ASN A 131 -0.70 -24.31 4.81
CA ASN A 131 -2.00 -24.61 5.40
C ASN A 131 -2.99 -25.14 4.35
N LYS A 132 -3.04 -24.55 3.14
CA LYS A 132 -3.85 -25.07 2.02
C LYS A 132 -3.45 -26.50 1.64
N GLU A 133 -2.15 -26.83 1.61
CA GLU A 133 -1.70 -28.19 1.34
C GLU A 133 -2.06 -29.21 2.44
N LYS A 134 -2.23 -28.77 3.69
CA LYS A 134 -2.67 -29.64 4.80
C LYS A 134 -4.17 -29.89 4.77
N GLU A 135 -4.98 -28.90 4.39
CA GLU A 135 -6.43 -29.07 4.22
C GLU A 135 -6.77 -30.07 3.09
N ILE A 136 -6.04 -30.02 1.97
CA ILE A 136 -6.23 -30.95 0.84
C ILE A 136 -5.87 -32.40 1.22
N LYS A 137 -4.99 -32.61 2.21
CA LYS A 137 -4.51 -33.93 2.63
C LYS A 137 -5.30 -34.55 3.78
N THR A 138 -6.32 -33.87 4.32
CA THR A 138 -7.17 -34.44 5.36
C THR A 138 -8.36 -35.13 4.70
N PRO A 139 -8.43 -36.47 4.65
CA PRO A 139 -9.60 -37.16 4.12
C PRO A 139 -10.76 -36.90 5.08
N VAL A 140 -11.87 -36.41 4.56
CA VAL A 140 -13.15 -36.41 5.26
C VAL A 140 -13.45 -37.86 5.61
N LYS A 141 -13.42 -38.18 6.91
CA LYS A 141 -13.86 -39.48 7.45
C LYS A 141 -15.37 -39.49 7.64
#